data_AF-A0A7Z8E1Y5-F1
#
_entry.id   AF-A0A7Z8E1Y5-F1
#
_cell.length_a   1.000
_cell.length_b   1.000
_cell.length_c   1.000
_cell.angle_alpha   90.00
_cell.angle_beta   90.00
_cell.angle_gamma   90.00
#
_symmetry.space_group_name_H-M   'P 1'
#
loop_
_entity.id
_entity.type
_entity.pdbx_description
1 polymer ?
#
loop_
_entity_poly.entity_id
_entity_poly.type
_entity_poly.pdbx_seq_one_letter_code
_entity_poly.pdbx_strand_id
1 'polypeptide(L)'
;KFAETVYDLLGNAILKKYMTREGKEVIYENYVTNDVVVEYKGKSYFFDSYTEWIKFYLSEMGIEIKEVIFNTLSTPFLAIYHLPTLKKGILFWQEQSQGYVPGNMKVMLSPNLQSRFAVIVPNQNEYKLIKEQLSREEQQAVYASGYLYDTYKRNHYSKNVLTLTNSDQLPHV
;
A
#
# COMPACT_ATOMS: atom_id res chain seq x y z
N LYS A 1 -21.12 -0.39 -15.68
CA LYS A 1 -20.45 -1.32 -14.74
C LYS A 1 -18.99 -1.40 -15.15
N PHE A 2 -18.01 -1.19 -14.25
CA PHE A 2 -16.59 -1.17 -14.62
C PHE A 2 -15.86 -2.46 -14.22
N ALA A 3 -16.41 -3.22 -13.28
CA ALA A 3 -15.88 -4.50 -12.86
C ALA A 3 -16.97 -5.47 -12.39
N GLU A 4 -16.66 -6.75 -12.41
CA GLU A 4 -17.47 -7.85 -11.90
C GLU A 4 -16.59 -8.86 -11.19
N THR A 5 -16.96 -9.26 -9.98
CA THR A 5 -16.31 -10.35 -9.23
C THR A 5 -17.24 -11.55 -9.22
N VAL A 6 -16.70 -12.72 -9.57
CA VAL A 6 -17.43 -13.99 -9.48
C VAL A 6 -16.98 -14.72 -8.23
N TYR A 7 -17.94 -15.35 -7.55
CA TYR A 7 -17.73 -16.10 -6.33
C TYR A 7 -18.10 -17.57 -6.53
N ASP A 8 -17.41 -18.46 -5.82
CA ASP A 8 -17.81 -19.87 -5.73
C ASP A 8 -19.07 -20.03 -4.84
N LEU A 9 -19.54 -21.28 -4.71
CA LEU A 9 -20.71 -21.62 -3.88
C LEU A 9 -20.49 -21.38 -2.38
N LEU A 10 -19.23 -21.23 -1.94
CA LEU A 10 -18.85 -20.97 -0.55
C LEU A 10 -18.68 -19.47 -0.27
N GLY A 11 -18.80 -18.62 -1.29
CA GLY A 11 -18.62 -17.18 -1.17
C GLY A 11 -17.16 -16.71 -1.28
N ASN A 12 -16.23 -17.56 -1.73
CA ASN A 12 -14.86 -17.15 -2.03
C ASN A 12 -14.80 -16.51 -3.41
N ALA A 13 -14.10 -15.38 -3.53
CA ALA A 13 -13.88 -14.75 -4.83
C ALA A 13 -12.97 -15.63 -5.69
N ILE A 14 -13.40 -15.98 -6.90
CA ILE A 14 -12.63 -16.84 -7.81
C ILE A 14 -11.98 -16.05 -8.94
N LEU A 15 -12.64 -15.00 -9.43
CA LEU A 15 -12.11 -14.15 -10.49
C LEU A 15 -12.73 -12.76 -10.46
N LYS A 16 -12.02 -11.81 -11.04
CA LYS A 16 -12.51 -10.45 -11.27
C LYS A 16 -12.22 -10.01 -12.70
N LYS A 17 -13.24 -9.42 -13.32
CA LYS A 17 -13.20 -8.86 -14.67
C LYS A 17 -13.33 -7.36 -14.60
N TYR A 18 -12.56 -6.65 -15.39
CA TYR A 18 -12.69 -5.20 -15.59
C TYR A 18 -13.03 -4.94 -17.05
N MET A 19 -13.92 -3.98 -17.29
CA MET A 19 -14.52 -3.76 -18.61
C MET A 19 -14.46 -2.30 -19.00
N THR A 20 -14.43 -2.03 -20.31
CA THR A 20 -14.62 -0.68 -20.85
C THR A 20 -16.05 -0.19 -20.63
N ARG A 21 -16.32 1.06 -20.99
CA ARG A 21 -17.68 1.63 -20.94
C ARG A 21 -18.66 0.89 -21.84
N GLU A 22 -18.16 0.31 -22.94
CA GLU A 22 -18.91 -0.47 -23.92
C GLU A 22 -19.09 -1.94 -23.50
N GLY A 23 -18.57 -2.34 -22.33
CA GLY A 23 -18.69 -3.69 -21.79
C GLY A 23 -17.65 -4.69 -22.30
N LYS A 24 -16.63 -4.24 -23.03
CA LYS A 24 -15.53 -5.11 -23.46
C LYS A 24 -14.62 -5.41 -22.27
N GLU A 25 -14.38 -6.69 -21.97
CA GLU A 25 -13.41 -7.12 -20.97
C GLU A 25 -11.99 -6.70 -21.37
N VAL A 26 -11.26 -6.08 -20.43
CA VAL A 26 -9.89 -5.55 -20.65
C VAL A 26 -8.88 -6.02 -19.63
N ILE A 27 -9.32 -6.40 -18.44
CA ILE A 27 -8.46 -7.02 -17.43
C ILE A 27 -9.23 -8.19 -16.82
N TYR A 28 -8.55 -9.30 -16.67
CA TYR A 28 -9.03 -10.50 -16.03
C TYR A 28 -8.03 -10.92 -14.95
N GLU A 29 -8.49 -11.06 -13.72
CA GLU A 29 -7.69 -11.44 -12.55
C GLU A 29 -8.25 -12.74 -11.98
N ASN A 30 -7.45 -13.80 -11.96
CA ASN A 30 -7.85 -15.10 -11.40
C ASN A 30 -7.33 -15.21 -9.97
N TYR A 31 -8.22 -15.26 -8.98
CA TYR A 31 -7.82 -15.33 -7.57
C TYR A 31 -7.37 -16.73 -7.13
N VAL A 32 -7.65 -17.76 -7.92
CA VAL A 32 -7.22 -19.13 -7.64
C VAL A 32 -5.77 -19.35 -8.08
N THR A 33 -5.42 -18.85 -9.27
CA THR A 33 -4.07 -19.02 -9.84
C THR A 33 -3.17 -17.80 -9.65
N ASN A 34 -3.73 -16.65 -9.28
CA ASN A 34 -3.09 -15.32 -9.24
C ASN A 34 -2.71 -14.73 -10.60
N ASP A 35 -3.08 -15.40 -11.70
CA ASP A 35 -2.79 -14.92 -13.05
C ASP A 35 -3.60 -13.66 -13.37
N VAL A 36 -2.98 -12.77 -14.14
CA VAL A 36 -3.63 -11.57 -14.69
C VAL A 36 -3.50 -11.55 -16.20
N VAL A 37 -4.61 -11.39 -16.91
CA VAL A 37 -4.66 -11.20 -18.36
C VAL A 37 -5.12 -9.79 -18.66
N VAL A 38 -4.41 -9.10 -19.55
CA VAL A 38 -4.66 -7.70 -19.88
C VAL A 38 -4.68 -7.48 -21.38
N GLU A 39 -5.78 -6.92 -21.88
CA GLU A 39 -5.90 -6.43 -23.25
C GLU A 39 -5.37 -5.00 -23.33
N TYR A 40 -4.21 -4.83 -23.95
CA TYR A 40 -3.53 -3.54 -24.03
C TYR A 40 -2.90 -3.32 -25.40
N LYS A 41 -3.11 -2.13 -25.99
CA LYS A 41 -2.63 -1.76 -27.34
C LYS A 41 -2.92 -2.82 -28.42
N GLY A 42 -4.08 -3.48 -28.33
CA GLY A 42 -4.51 -4.51 -29.28
C GLY A 42 -3.81 -5.87 -29.13
N LYS A 43 -3.11 -6.11 -28.01
CA LYS A 43 -2.47 -7.38 -27.67
C LYS A 43 -2.95 -7.87 -26.31
N SER A 44 -2.98 -9.19 -26.15
CA SER A 44 -3.24 -9.86 -24.88
C SER A 44 -1.92 -10.15 -24.18
N TYR A 45 -1.79 -9.70 -22.93
CA TYR A 45 -0.63 -9.92 -22.08
C TYR A 45 -1.02 -10.82 -20.91
N PHE A 46 -0.17 -11.81 -20.60
CA PHE A 46 -0.37 -12.76 -19.51
C PHE A 46 0.70 -12.55 -18.45
N PHE A 47 0.29 -12.40 -17.20
CA PHE A 47 1.16 -12.24 -16.04
C PHE A 47 0.85 -13.33 -15.03
N ASP A 48 1.88 -13.94 -14.45
CA ASP A 48 1.77 -14.99 -13.42
C ASP A 48 1.34 -14.45 -12.04
N SER A 49 1.31 -13.13 -11.91
CA SER A 49 0.95 -12.44 -10.68
C SER A 49 0.52 -11.01 -10.95
N TYR A 50 -0.29 -10.48 -10.04
CA TYR A 50 -0.67 -9.07 -10.01
C TYR A 50 0.54 -8.13 -9.89
N THR A 51 1.63 -8.58 -9.26
CA THR A 51 2.88 -7.82 -9.14
C THR A 51 3.57 -7.66 -10.50
N GLU A 52 3.67 -8.73 -11.30
CA GLU A 52 4.26 -8.65 -12.64
C GLU A 52 3.42 -7.75 -13.57
N TRP A 53 2.09 -7.81 -13.44
CA TRP A 53 1.23 -6.86 -14.14
C TRP A 53 1.54 -5.40 -13.78
N ILE A 54 1.73 -5.08 -12.50
CA ILE A 54 2.11 -3.71 -12.07
C ILE A 54 3.47 -3.32 -12.65
N LYS A 55 4.47 -4.21 -12.62
CA LYS A 55 5.79 -3.94 -13.23
C LYS A 55 5.66 -3.59 -14.71
N PHE A 56 4.86 -4.35 -15.45
CA PHE A 56 4.53 -4.05 -16.84
C PHE A 56 3.87 -2.67 -16.99
N TYR A 57 2.84 -2.39 -16.18
CA TYR A 57 2.17 -1.09 -16.21
C TYR A 57 3.15 0.07 -15.97
N LEU A 58 4.01 -0.03 -14.96
CA LEU A 58 5.03 0.98 -14.66
C LEU A 58 6.01 1.17 -15.84
N SER A 59 6.39 0.09 -16.53
CA SER A 59 7.25 0.16 -17.72
C SER A 59 6.57 0.86 -18.91
N GLU A 60 5.25 0.72 -19.04
CA GLU A 60 4.46 1.30 -20.12
C GLU A 60 4.04 2.75 -19.87
N MET A 61 4.24 3.29 -18.66
CA MET A 61 3.90 4.69 -18.34
C MET A 61 4.72 5.71 -19.16
N GLY A 62 5.83 5.30 -19.76
CA GLY A 62 6.68 6.19 -20.58
C GLY A 62 7.39 7.27 -19.76
N ILE A 63 7.52 7.10 -18.45
CA ILE A 63 8.24 8.01 -17.55
C ILE A 63 9.40 7.28 -16.86
N GLU A 64 10.49 7.99 -16.62
CA GLU A 64 11.61 7.47 -15.84
C GLU A 64 11.29 7.58 -14.35
N ILE A 65 10.87 6.48 -13.74
CA ILE A 65 10.48 6.44 -12.32
C ILE A 65 11.76 6.41 -11.46
N LYS A 66 12.14 7.58 -10.93
CA LYS A 66 13.30 7.75 -10.04
C LYS A 66 12.96 7.63 -8.57
N GLU A 67 11.77 8.08 -8.19
CA GLU A 67 11.35 8.11 -6.79
C GLU A 67 9.92 7.59 -6.66
N VAL A 68 9.66 6.78 -5.64
CA VAL A 68 8.32 6.24 -5.35
C VAL A 68 8.03 6.35 -3.87
N ILE A 69 6.89 6.95 -3.55
CA ILE A 69 6.33 6.95 -2.21
C ILE A 69 5.21 5.91 -2.18
N PHE A 70 5.23 5.03 -1.17
CA PHE A 70 4.27 3.95 -1.01
C PHE A 70 4.01 3.72 0.49
N ASN A 71 2.94 3.00 0.84
CA ASN A 71 2.50 2.91 2.23
C ASN A 71 2.28 1.49 2.76
N THR A 72 2.74 0.47 2.04
CA THR A 72 2.67 -0.92 2.49
C THR A 72 3.84 -1.75 1.95
N LEU A 73 4.23 -2.78 2.70
CA LEU A 73 5.30 -3.72 2.34
C LEU A 73 4.86 -4.84 1.38
N SER A 74 3.61 -4.79 0.91
CA SER A 74 3.03 -5.75 -0.02
C SER A 74 3.37 -5.41 -1.48
N THR A 75 2.41 -5.58 -2.40
CA THR A 75 2.57 -5.41 -3.85
C THR A 75 3.32 -4.15 -4.29
N PRO A 76 3.06 -2.94 -3.74
CA PRO A 76 3.80 -1.75 -4.15
C PRO A 76 5.31 -1.88 -3.92
N PHE A 77 5.73 -2.40 -2.77
CA PHE A 77 7.14 -2.63 -2.47
C PHE A 77 7.74 -3.67 -3.44
N LEU A 78 7.05 -4.79 -3.65
CA LEU A 78 7.53 -5.86 -4.53
C LEU A 78 7.66 -5.41 -6.00
N ALA A 79 6.73 -4.56 -6.46
CA ALA A 79 6.76 -4.04 -7.82
C ALA A 79 7.96 -3.12 -8.07
N ILE A 80 8.39 -2.34 -7.07
CA ILE A 80 9.50 -1.39 -7.23
C ILE A 80 10.85 -1.94 -6.76
N TYR A 81 10.86 -3.08 -6.05
CA TYR A 81 12.06 -3.66 -5.43
C TYR A 81 13.23 -3.82 -6.40
N HIS A 82 12.95 -4.27 -7.62
CA HIS A 82 13.93 -4.45 -8.70
C HIS A 82 13.80 -3.43 -9.84
N LEU A 83 13.09 -2.32 -9.62
CA LEU A 83 12.91 -1.31 -10.65
C LEU A 83 14.27 -0.64 -10.96
N PRO A 84 14.83 -0.79 -12.18
CA PRO A 84 16.22 -0.37 -12.45
C PRO A 84 16.43 1.15 -12.36
N THR A 85 15.41 1.93 -12.71
CA THR A 85 15.45 3.40 -12.70
C THR A 85 15.28 3.99 -11.29
N LEU A 86 14.84 3.19 -10.32
CA LEU A 86 14.51 3.67 -8.97
C LEU A 86 15.78 4.08 -8.23
N LYS A 87 15.86 5.37 -7.92
CA LYS A 87 16.89 5.97 -7.06
C LYS A 87 16.48 5.96 -5.60
N LYS A 88 15.20 6.24 -5.29
CA LYS A 88 14.69 6.25 -3.91
C LYS A 88 13.26 5.72 -3.78
N GLY A 89 13.06 4.69 -2.95
CA GLY A 89 11.75 4.29 -2.46
C GLY A 89 11.52 4.79 -1.03
N ILE A 90 10.36 5.39 -0.75
CA ILE A 90 10.01 5.88 0.58
C ILE A 90 8.74 5.18 1.04
N LEU A 91 8.87 4.31 2.04
CA LEU A 91 7.76 3.69 2.72
C LEU A 91 7.22 4.64 3.79
N PHE A 92 5.98 5.08 3.68
CA PHE A 92 5.22 5.64 4.79
C PHE A 92 4.55 4.50 5.55
N TRP A 93 5.13 4.08 6.67
CA TRP A 93 4.60 2.99 7.49
C TRP A 93 3.46 3.49 8.37
N GLN A 94 2.23 3.07 8.05
CA GLN A 94 1.00 3.48 8.74
C GLN A 94 0.37 2.35 9.56
N GLU A 95 0.93 1.15 9.49
CA GLU A 95 0.45 -0.06 10.15
C GLU A 95 1.08 -0.22 11.55
N GLN A 96 0.60 -1.18 12.34
CA GLN A 96 1.20 -1.54 13.63
C GLN A 96 2.06 -2.79 13.47
N SER A 97 3.30 -2.75 13.94
CA SER A 97 4.26 -3.87 13.92
C SER A 97 3.93 -4.99 14.90
N GLN A 98 2.96 -4.79 15.81
CA GLN A 98 2.60 -5.75 16.86
C GLN A 98 3.83 -6.21 17.68
N GLY A 99 4.77 -5.29 17.90
CA GLY A 99 5.99 -5.53 18.67
C GLY A 99 7.16 -6.10 17.88
N TYR A 100 7.04 -6.36 16.57
CA TYR A 100 8.14 -6.91 15.76
C TYR A 100 8.30 -6.24 14.40
N VAL A 101 9.53 -5.85 14.04
CA VAL A 101 9.82 -5.31 12.69
C VAL A 101 9.52 -6.37 11.61
N PRO A 102 8.63 -6.10 10.63
CA PRO A 102 8.26 -7.05 9.59
C PRO A 102 9.46 -7.52 8.75
N GLY A 103 9.44 -8.79 8.31
CA GLY A 103 10.53 -9.37 7.53
C GLY A 103 10.88 -8.56 6.26
N ASN A 104 9.87 -8.13 5.50
CA ASN A 104 10.07 -7.30 4.31
C ASN A 104 10.70 -5.95 4.63
N MET A 105 10.43 -5.39 5.81
CA MET A 105 11.09 -4.15 6.26
C MET A 105 12.57 -4.41 6.57
N LYS A 106 12.91 -5.53 7.20
CA LYS A 106 14.32 -5.91 7.43
C LYS A 106 15.09 -6.08 6.11
N VAL A 107 14.47 -6.70 5.11
CA VAL A 107 15.05 -6.80 3.77
C VAL A 107 15.29 -5.41 3.17
N MET A 108 14.30 -4.52 3.25
CA MET A 108 14.40 -3.14 2.78
C MET A 108 15.54 -2.35 3.46
N LEU A 109 15.77 -2.59 4.75
CA LEU A 109 16.81 -1.95 5.57
C LEU A 109 18.18 -2.63 5.49
N SER A 110 18.31 -3.73 4.73
CA SER A 110 19.59 -4.42 4.58
C SER A 110 20.65 -3.53 3.92
N PRO A 111 21.96 -3.77 4.17
CA PRO A 111 23.05 -2.93 3.65
C PRO A 111 23.02 -2.71 2.12
N ASN A 112 22.52 -3.68 1.36
CA ASN A 112 22.42 -3.60 -0.10
C ASN A 112 21.30 -2.67 -0.59
N LEU A 113 20.30 -2.41 0.25
CA LEU A 113 19.08 -1.69 -0.12
C LEU A 113 18.84 -0.42 0.68
N GLN A 114 19.45 -0.28 1.86
CA GLN A 114 19.27 0.87 2.75
C GLN A 114 19.58 2.22 2.09
N SER A 115 20.45 2.25 1.08
CA SER A 115 20.75 3.47 0.31
C SER A 115 19.58 3.86 -0.62
N ARG A 116 18.88 2.87 -1.17
CA ARG A 116 17.77 3.02 -2.11
C ARG A 116 16.42 3.16 -1.44
N PHE A 117 16.27 2.79 -0.17
CA PHE A 117 15.00 2.85 0.54
C PHE A 117 15.06 3.71 1.81
N ALA A 118 13.92 4.21 2.26
CA ALA A 118 13.74 4.86 3.55
C ALA A 118 12.36 4.52 4.11
N VAL A 119 12.26 4.46 5.43
CA VAL A 119 11.00 4.24 6.15
C VAL A 119 10.67 5.48 6.95
N ILE A 120 9.50 6.05 6.72
CA ILE A 120 8.93 7.14 7.49
C ILE A 120 7.81 6.57 8.35
N VAL A 121 7.88 6.79 9.66
CA VAL A 121 6.90 6.31 10.63
C VAL A 121 6.21 7.53 11.28
N PRO A 122 4.94 7.82 10.91
CA PRO A 122 4.21 8.97 11.47
C PRO A 122 3.79 8.77 12.93
N ASN A 123 3.51 7.53 13.35
CA ASN A 123 3.15 7.24 14.73
C ASN A 123 4.41 7.19 15.60
N GLN A 124 4.50 8.07 16.61
CA GLN A 124 5.70 8.21 17.45
C GLN A 124 5.98 6.99 18.34
N ASN A 125 4.93 6.30 18.81
CA ASN A 125 5.11 5.08 19.62
C ASN A 125 5.62 3.95 18.74
N GLU A 126 5.03 3.79 17.56
CA GLU A 126 5.46 2.81 16.56
C GLU A 126 6.90 3.06 16.10
N TYR A 127 7.28 4.32 15.87
CA TYR A 127 8.65 4.69 15.51
C TYR A 127 9.66 4.22 16.56
N LYS A 128 9.37 4.44 17.84
CA LYS A 128 10.23 4.01 18.94
C LYS A 128 10.34 2.48 18.99
N LEU A 129 9.22 1.78 18.92
CA LEU A 129 9.17 0.31 18.94
C LEU A 129 9.95 -0.32 17.79
N ILE A 130 9.83 0.23 16.57
CA ILE A 130 10.60 -0.22 15.41
C ILE A 130 12.09 0.06 15.65
N LYS A 131 12.43 1.28 16.06
CA LYS A 131 13.83 1.71 16.22
C LYS A 131 14.59 0.89 17.25
N GLU A 132 13.94 0.50 18.36
CA GLU A 132 14.52 -0.33 19.42
C GLU A 132 14.95 -1.72 18.95
N GLN A 133 14.42 -2.20 17.82
CA GLN A 133 14.69 -3.52 17.26
C GLN A 133 15.70 -3.51 16.10
N LEU A 134 16.18 -2.34 15.71
CA LEU A 134 17.06 -2.15 14.56
C LEU A 134 18.50 -1.87 14.99
N SER A 135 19.46 -2.30 14.17
CA SER A 135 20.87 -1.93 14.32
C SER A 135 21.07 -0.43 14.14
N ARG A 136 22.21 0.10 14.61
CA ARG A 136 22.53 1.52 14.38
C ARG A 136 22.63 1.88 12.90
N GLU A 137 23.05 0.95 12.03
CA GLU A 137 23.05 1.19 10.59
C GLU A 137 21.62 1.25 10.03
N GLU A 138 20.78 0.26 10.35
CA GLU A 138 19.39 0.18 9.87
C GLU A 138 18.58 1.43 10.28
N GLN A 139 18.81 1.93 11.50
CA GLN A 139 18.15 3.14 12.01
C GLN A 139 18.42 4.39 11.17
N GLN A 140 19.50 4.45 10.38
CA GLN A 140 19.80 5.62 9.53
C GLN A 140 18.82 5.79 8.37
N ALA A 141 18.10 4.74 8.01
CA ALA A 141 17.07 4.76 6.97
C ALA A 141 15.65 4.91 7.55
N VAL A 142 15.49 5.08 8.87
CA VAL A 142 14.17 5.16 9.54
C VAL A 142 13.96 6.51 10.23
N TYR A 143 12.91 7.21 9.83
CA TYR A 143 12.63 8.59 10.21
C TYR A 143 11.26 8.71 10.89
N ALA A 144 11.20 9.50 11.96
CA ALA A 144 9.93 9.91 12.56
C ALA A 144 9.29 11.04 11.74
N SER A 145 7.96 11.06 11.66
CA SER A 145 7.20 12.13 11.00
C SER A 145 5.81 12.30 11.66
N GLY A 146 4.86 12.89 10.94
CA GLY A 146 3.47 13.08 11.32
C GLY A 146 2.62 13.52 10.12
N TYR A 147 1.35 13.85 10.37
CA TYR A 147 0.46 14.43 9.37
C TYR A 147 0.19 15.89 9.69
N LEU A 148 0.21 16.74 8.66
CA LEU A 148 -0.28 18.11 8.75
C LEU A 148 -1.76 18.11 8.34
N TYR A 149 -2.65 18.31 9.31
CA TYR A 149 -4.08 18.42 9.06
C TYR A 149 -4.47 19.88 8.85
N ASP A 150 -5.26 20.14 7.81
CA ASP A 150 -5.92 21.43 7.65
C ASP A 150 -7.16 21.48 8.57
N THR A 151 -7.15 22.39 9.54
CA THR A 151 -8.19 22.49 10.56
C THR A 151 -9.23 23.52 10.17
N TYR A 152 -10.48 23.07 9.98
CA TYR A 152 -11.57 23.94 9.50
C TYR A 152 -11.99 25.05 10.47
N LYS A 153 -11.94 24.80 11.79
CA LYS A 153 -12.35 25.75 12.83
C LYS A 153 -11.53 25.56 14.09
N ARG A 154 -11.37 26.65 14.85
CA ARG A 154 -10.80 26.61 16.20
C ARG A 154 -11.91 26.34 17.22
N ASN A 155 -11.56 25.71 18.33
CA ASN A 155 -12.47 25.51 19.45
C ASN A 155 -12.79 26.89 20.10
N HIS A 156 -14.08 27.15 20.35
CA HIS A 156 -14.57 28.38 21.01
C HIS A 156 -14.95 28.17 22.49
N TYR A 157 -14.64 27.00 23.07
CA TYR A 157 -14.88 26.67 24.48
C TYR A 157 -16.34 26.80 24.92
N SER A 158 -17.30 26.46 24.05
CA SER A 158 -18.73 26.51 24.36
C SER A 158 -19.17 25.39 25.33
N LYS A 159 -20.29 25.59 26.04
CA LYS A 159 -20.92 24.57 26.89
C LYS A 159 -21.75 23.51 26.14
N ASN A 160 -21.56 23.40 24.82
CA ASN A 160 -22.28 22.45 23.97
C ASN A 160 -21.47 21.18 23.76
N VAL A 161 -22.14 20.02 23.81
CA VAL A 161 -21.54 18.70 23.61
C VAL A 161 -22.25 18.01 22.44
N LEU A 162 -21.50 17.31 21.59
CA LEU A 162 -22.01 16.46 20.52
C LEU A 162 -21.60 15.02 20.80
N THR A 163 -22.58 14.13 20.93
CA THR A 163 -22.38 12.68 21.03
C THR A 163 -23.02 12.03 19.81
N LEU A 164 -22.25 11.23 19.07
CA LEU A 164 -22.73 10.44 17.94
C LEU A 164 -22.62 8.95 18.32
N THR A 165 -23.75 8.25 18.35
CA THR A 165 -23.83 6.82 18.71
C THR A 165 -24.72 6.08 17.71
N ASN A 166 -24.36 4.83 17.40
CA ASN A 166 -25.19 3.92 16.62
C ASN A 166 -26.08 3.02 17.51
N SER A 167 -26.07 3.26 18.83
CA SER A 167 -26.84 2.55 19.84
C SER A 167 -27.48 3.54 20.80
N ASP A 168 -28.69 3.22 21.27
CA ASP A 168 -29.41 4.03 22.25
C ASP A 168 -28.81 3.95 23.66
N GLN A 169 -27.92 2.98 23.91
CA GLN A 169 -27.21 2.84 25.18
C GLN A 169 -25.88 3.58 25.12
N LEU A 170 -25.76 4.66 25.88
CA LEU A 170 -24.47 5.26 26.21
C LEU A 170 -23.86 4.46 27.36
N PRO A 171 -22.73 3.75 27.17
CA PRO A 171 -22.06 3.07 28.27
C PRO A 171 -21.54 4.13 29.25
N HIS A 172 -22.12 4.17 30.46
CA HIS A 172 -21.69 4.99 31.59
C HIS A 172 -21.69 6.53 31.37
N VAL A 173 -22.87 7.12 31.18
CA VAL A 173 -23.14 8.52 31.58
C VAL A 173 -23.82 8.52 32.94
#